data_AF-A0A928PJ98-F1
#
_entry.id   AF-A0A928PJ98-F1
#
_cell.length_a   1.000
_cell.length_b   1.000
_cell.length_c   1.000
_cell.angle_alpha   90.00
_cell.angle_beta   90.00
_cell.angle_gamma   90.00
#
_symmetry.space_group_name_H-M   'P 1'
#
loop_
_entity.id
_entity.type
_entity.pdbx_description
1 polymer ?
#
loop_
_entity_poly.entity_id
_entity_poly.type
_entity_poly.pdbx_seq_one_letter_code
_entity_poly.pdbx_strand_id
1 'polypeptide(L)'
;MTSKERAALRAESHHLDPIFQIGKGGLSEAFYKQVDEALTTRELIKVRVLLETTPISPKEAAEELSKATGAEVIGVVGGVIILYRYSQEKHDKEKQKEQNIKKAAAAKKRKAKLEAKGTHKLRQKR
;
A
#
# COMPACT_ATOMS: atom_id res chain seq x y z
N MET A 1 9.37 10.55 7.36
CA MET A 1 9.46 9.08 7.18
C MET A 1 10.89 8.58 7.31
N THR A 2 11.13 7.43 7.96
CA THR A 2 12.48 6.82 8.05
C THR A 2 12.88 6.11 6.76
N SER A 3 14.19 5.93 6.53
CA SER A 3 14.70 5.24 5.34
C SER A 3 14.19 3.80 5.19
N LYS A 4 13.94 3.11 6.31
CA LYS A 4 13.44 1.73 6.34
C LYS A 4 11.97 1.66 5.91
N GLU A 5 11.14 2.60 6.38
CA GLU A 5 9.73 2.70 5.99
C GLU A 5 9.60 3.05 4.50
N ARG A 6 10.41 4.00 4.02
CA ARG A 6 10.45 4.36 2.59
C ARG A 6 10.77 3.15 1.71
N ALA A 7 11.73 2.33 2.13
CA ALA A 7 12.10 1.11 1.41
C ALA A 7 10.97 0.06 1.40
N ALA A 8 10.26 -0.09 2.53
CA ALA A 8 9.12 -0.98 2.63
C ALA A 8 7.96 -0.55 1.70
N LEU A 9 7.59 0.73 1.71
CA LEU A 9 6.55 1.28 0.82
C LEU A 9 6.94 1.18 -0.66
N ARG A 10 8.23 1.36 -0.97
CA ARG A 10 8.74 1.15 -2.32
C ARG A 10 8.61 -0.32 -2.74
N ALA A 11 8.94 -1.26 -1.85
CA ALA A 11 8.76 -2.69 -2.09
C ALA A 11 7.28 -3.02 -2.36
N GLU A 12 6.37 -2.53 -1.53
CA GLU A 12 4.93 -2.72 -1.68
C GLU A 12 4.40 -2.16 -3.02
N SER A 13 4.90 -0.99 -3.42
CA SER A 13 4.52 -0.34 -4.68
C SER A 13 4.86 -1.15 -5.95
N HIS A 14 5.78 -2.12 -5.87
CA HIS A 14 6.10 -2.96 -7.03
C HIS A 14 4.95 -3.88 -7.45
N HIS A 15 4.08 -4.24 -6.51
CA HIS A 15 2.90 -5.07 -6.78
C HIS A 15 1.68 -4.27 -7.25
N LEU A 16 1.77 -2.93 -7.22
CA LEU A 16 0.68 -2.05 -7.61
C LEU A 16 0.88 -1.55 -9.05
N ASP A 17 -0.21 -1.48 -9.80
CA ASP A 17 -0.21 -0.85 -11.11
C ASP A 17 -0.46 0.67 -11.00
N PRO A 18 0.12 1.49 -11.89
CA PRO A 18 -0.23 2.90 -11.98
C PRO A 18 -1.71 3.07 -12.33
N ILE A 19 -2.45 3.76 -11.46
CA ILE A 19 -3.88 4.01 -11.65
C ILE A 19 -4.16 5.30 -12.41
N PHE A 20 -3.18 6.21 -12.43
CA PHE A 20 -3.27 7.49 -13.13
C PHE A 20 -2.12 7.64 -14.11
N GLN A 21 -2.38 8.40 -15.18
CA GLN A 21 -1.39 8.72 -16.19
C GLN A 21 -1.46 10.20 -16.58
N ILE A 22 -0.31 10.88 -16.58
CA ILE A 22 -0.13 12.26 -17.01
C ILE A 22 0.34 12.24 -18.46
N GLY A 23 -0.48 12.77 -19.37
CA GLY A 23 -0.17 12.95 -20.79
C GLY A 23 -0.14 14.42 -21.18
N LYS A 24 -0.54 14.72 -22.42
CA LYS A 24 -0.55 16.09 -22.98
C LYS A 24 -1.36 17.11 -22.19
N GLY A 25 -2.40 16.67 -21.46
CA GLY A 25 -3.22 17.54 -20.62
C GLY A 25 -2.52 18.04 -19.35
N GLY A 26 -1.31 17.56 -19.08
CA GLY A 26 -0.50 18.00 -17.95
C GLY A 26 -1.18 17.74 -16.60
N LEU A 27 -0.82 18.57 -15.63
CA LEU A 27 -1.39 18.58 -14.29
C LEU A 27 -2.50 19.64 -14.25
N SER A 28 -3.73 19.21 -14.01
CA SER A 28 -4.91 20.08 -13.90
C SER A 28 -5.51 19.99 -12.49
N GLU A 29 -6.29 20.99 -12.08
CA GLU A 29 -7.02 20.94 -10.80
C GLU A 29 -7.91 19.70 -10.65
N ALA A 30 -8.58 19.29 -11.74
CA ALA A 30 -9.38 18.07 -11.75
C ALA A 30 -8.51 16.83 -11.47
N PHE A 31 -7.30 16.78 -12.04
CA PHE A 31 -6.35 15.71 -11.80
C PHE A 31 -5.89 15.70 -10.34
N TYR A 32 -5.54 16.85 -9.78
CA TYR A 32 -5.16 16.97 -8.37
C TYR A 32 -6.23 16.44 -7.43
N LYS A 33 -7.49 16.80 -7.68
CA LYS A 33 -8.62 16.33 -6.89
C LYS A 33 -8.83 14.82 -6.98
N GLN A 34 -8.66 14.23 -8.17
CA GLN A 34 -8.75 12.79 -8.37
C GLN A 34 -7.62 12.03 -7.65
N VAL A 35 -6.39 12.55 -7.74
CA VAL A 35 -5.23 11.99 -7.06
C VAL A 35 -5.41 12.08 -5.54
N ASP A 36 -5.93 13.20 -5.03
CA ASP A 36 -6.24 13.37 -3.62
C ASP A 36 -7.26 12.34 -3.12
N GLU A 37 -8.38 12.19 -3.82
CA GLU A 37 -9.44 11.23 -3.44
C GLU A 37 -8.92 9.78 -3.44
N ALA A 38 -8.09 9.44 -4.44
CA ALA A 38 -7.44 8.14 -4.51
C ALA A 38 -6.43 7.93 -3.37
N LEU A 39 -5.66 8.95 -2.99
CA LEU A 39 -4.74 8.90 -1.86
C LEU A 39 -5.48 8.70 -0.54
N THR A 40 -6.63 9.35 -0.33
CA THR A 40 -7.49 9.08 0.84
C THR A 40 -7.92 7.62 0.90
N THR A 41 -8.29 7.06 -0.25
CA THR A 41 -8.90 5.72 -0.32
C THR A 41 -7.87 4.59 -0.37
N ARG A 42 -6.65 4.82 -0.84
CA ARG A 42 -5.65 3.76 -1.08
C ARG A 42 -4.34 3.98 -0.33
N GLU A 43 -4.08 5.18 0.18
CA GLU A 43 -2.87 5.61 0.90
C GLU A 43 -1.58 5.54 0.08
N LEU A 44 -1.37 4.46 -0.69
CA LEU A 44 -0.26 4.27 -1.61
C LEU A 44 -0.80 4.19 -3.05
N ILE A 45 -0.32 5.06 -3.92
CA ILE A 45 -0.70 5.08 -5.33
C ILE A 45 0.51 5.24 -6.24
N LYS A 46 0.34 4.80 -7.50
CA LYS A 46 1.31 5.01 -8.57
C LYS A 46 0.71 5.87 -9.67
N VAL A 47 1.48 6.85 -10.10
CA VAL A 47 1.12 7.76 -11.19
C VAL A 47 2.18 7.65 -12.28
N ARG A 48 1.76 7.34 -13.50
CA ARG A 48 2.64 7.29 -14.66
C ARG A 48 2.70 8.66 -15.33
N VAL A 49 3.88 9.07 -15.75
CA VAL A 49 4.16 10.27 -16.52
C VAL A 49 4.61 9.84 -17.91
N LEU A 50 3.91 10.31 -18.93
CA LEU A 50 4.30 10.11 -20.32
C LEU A 50 5.35 11.16 -20.69
N LEU A 51 6.61 10.78 -20.54
CA LEU A 51 7.80 11.58 -20.89
C LEU A 51 7.79 12.12 -22.33
N GLU A 52 7.15 11.41 -23.25
CA GLU A 52 7.14 11.76 -24.68
C GLU A 52 6.15 12.88 -25.02
N THR A 53 5.13 13.07 -24.19
CA THR A 53 4.02 14.00 -24.47
C THR A 53 3.98 15.20 -23.53
N THR A 54 4.79 15.17 -22.48
CA THR A 54 4.68 16.06 -21.33
C THR A 54 5.99 16.83 -21.19
N PRO A 55 5.95 18.18 -21.13
CA PRO A 55 7.17 18.98 -21.00
C PRO A 55 7.78 18.96 -19.59
N ILE A 56 7.02 18.50 -18.58
CA ILE A 56 7.48 18.44 -17.18
C ILE A 56 8.18 17.11 -16.88
N SER A 57 9.29 17.18 -16.14
CA SER A 57 10.00 15.98 -15.71
C SER A 57 9.18 15.19 -14.67
N PRO A 58 9.32 13.85 -14.58
CA PRO A 58 8.62 13.06 -13.57
C PRO A 58 8.95 13.47 -12.14
N LYS A 59 10.13 14.06 -11.93
CA LYS A 59 10.58 14.56 -10.64
C LYS A 59 9.84 15.84 -10.26
N GLU A 60 9.74 16.80 -11.19
CA GLU A 60 8.95 18.02 -10.96
C GLU A 60 7.47 17.71 -10.78
N ALA A 61 6.91 16.81 -11.61
CA ALA A 61 5.52 16.37 -11.45
C ALA A 61 5.29 15.72 -10.08
N ALA A 62 6.26 14.97 -9.55
CA ALA A 62 6.17 14.39 -8.21
C ALA A 62 6.17 15.47 -7.12
N GLU A 63 7.00 16.51 -7.25
CA GLU A 63 7.04 17.63 -6.32
C GLU A 63 5.75 18.46 -6.36
N GLU A 64 5.19 18.70 -7.55
CA GLU A 64 3.94 19.44 -7.71
C GLU A 64 2.75 18.65 -7.13
N LEU A 65 2.66 17.34 -7.41
CA LEU A 65 1.65 16.46 -6.81
C LEU A 65 1.78 16.40 -5.29
N SER A 66 3.01 16.27 -4.77
CA SER A 66 3.27 16.27 -3.34
C SER A 66 2.79 17.55 -2.65
N LYS A 67 3.07 18.71 -3.26
CA LYS A 67 2.60 20.01 -2.76
C LYS A 67 1.08 20.16 -2.83
N ALA A 68 0.46 19.69 -3.91
CA ALA A 68 -0.98 19.84 -4.11
C ALA A 68 -1.81 18.90 -3.21
N THR A 69 -1.37 17.66 -3.00
CA THR A 69 -2.13 16.65 -2.24
C THR A 69 -1.63 16.41 -0.83
N GLY A 70 -0.53 17.07 -0.43
CA GLY A 70 0.14 16.85 0.86
C GLY A 70 0.70 15.43 1.02
N ALA A 71 0.96 14.74 -0.10
CA ALA A 71 1.47 13.37 -0.07
C ALA A 71 3.00 13.35 -0.07
N GLU A 72 3.58 12.33 0.54
CA GLU A 72 5.02 12.12 0.55
C GLU A 72 5.47 11.32 -0.68
N VAL A 73 6.52 11.80 -1.34
CA VAL A 73 7.13 11.13 -2.49
C VAL A 73 8.06 10.03 -1.99
N ILE A 74 7.70 8.78 -2.23
CA ILE A 74 8.53 7.62 -1.88
C ILE A 74 9.69 7.47 -2.87
N GLY A 75 9.40 7.71 -4.15
CA GLY A 75 10.41 7.70 -5.19
C GLY A 75 9.79 7.81 -6.59
N VAL A 76 10.69 8.03 -7.54
CA VAL A 76 10.37 8.08 -8.97
C VAL A 76 11.20 6.99 -9.66
N VAL A 77 10.55 6.14 -10.44
CA VAL A 77 11.15 5.02 -11.17
C VAL A 77 10.82 5.17 -12.65
N GLY A 78 11.78 5.65 -13.44
CA GLY A 78 11.55 6.00 -14.84
C GLY A 78 10.47 7.07 -14.96
N GLY A 79 9.37 6.74 -15.62
CA GLY A 79 8.19 7.60 -15.72
C GLY A 79 7.14 7.37 -14.62
N VAL A 80 7.37 6.54 -13.60
CA VAL A 80 6.36 6.24 -12.58
C VAL A 80 6.71 6.87 -11.24
N ILE A 81 5.78 7.63 -10.69
CA ILE A 81 5.86 8.30 -9.40
C ILE A 81 5.10 7.45 -8.37
N ILE A 82 5.72 7.25 -7.21
CA ILE A 82 5.12 6.55 -6.07
C ILE A 82 4.83 7.59 -4.98
N LEU A 83 3.54 7.76 -4.68
CA LEU A 83 3.05 8.70 -3.67
C LEU A 83 2.41 7.94 -2.51
N TYR A 84 2.69 8.41 -1.30
CA TYR A 84 2.13 7.87 -0.08
C TYR A 84 1.53 8.96 0.79
N ARG A 85 0.34 8.71 1.33
CA ARG A 85 -0.29 9.54 2.36
C ARG A 85 -0.80 8.66 3.48
N TYR A 86 -0.30 8.91 4.69
CA TYR A 86 -0.72 8.19 5.89
C TYR A 86 -2.18 8.53 6.23
N SER A 87 -3.04 7.52 6.37
CA SER A 87 -4.39 7.68 6.92
C SER A 87 -4.50 6.98 8.27
N GLN A 88 -4.72 7.76 9.34
CA GLN A 88 -4.86 7.23 10.72
C GLN A 88 -5.96 6.15 10.80
N GLU A 89 -7.08 6.35 10.12
CA GLU A 89 -8.25 5.47 10.23
C GLU A 89 -8.05 4.06 9.65
N LYS A 90 -7.16 3.91 8.66
CA LYS A 90 -6.90 2.61 8.04
C LYS A 90 -5.84 1.82 8.79
N HIS A 91 -4.84 2.49 9.32
CA HIS A 91 -3.78 1.86 10.08
C HIS A 91 -4.30 1.22 11.39
N ASP A 92 -5.34 1.80 12.00
CA ASP A 92 -6.07 1.17 13.11
C ASP A 92 -6.83 -0.09 12.66
N LYS A 93 -7.46 -0.07 11.49
CA LYS A 93 -8.22 -1.22 10.94
C LYS A 93 -7.32 -2.39 10.54
N GLU A 94 -6.13 -2.12 9.99
CA GLU A 94 -5.16 -3.16 9.63
C GLU A 94 -4.52 -3.83 10.85
N LYS A 95 -4.17 -3.05 11.89
CA LYS A 95 -3.71 -3.61 13.16
C LYS A 95 -4.76 -4.54 13.77
N GLN A 96 -6.04 -4.18 13.67
CA GLN A 96 -7.15 -5.02 14.13
C GLN A 96 -7.26 -6.32 13.32
N LYS A 97 -7.14 -6.26 11.99
CA LYS A 97 -7.17 -7.45 11.10
C LYS A 97 -6.01 -8.40 11.39
N GLU A 98 -4.80 -7.89 11.48
CA GLU A 98 -3.62 -8.72 11.74
C GLU A 98 -3.67 -9.38 13.13
N GLN A 99 -4.16 -8.67 14.15
CA GLN A 99 -4.40 -9.26 15.46
C GLN A 99 -5.48 -10.37 15.41
N ASN A 100 -6.53 -10.19 14.62
CA ASN A 100 -7.59 -11.18 14.46
C ASN A 100 -7.11 -12.44 13.72
N ILE A 101 -6.28 -12.29 12.68
CA ILE A 101 -5.68 -13.42 11.94
C ILE A 101 -4.72 -14.21 12.85
N LYS A 102 -3.87 -13.52 13.63
CA LYS A 102 -2.97 -14.17 14.61
C LYS A 102 -3.74 -14.94 15.69
N LYS A 103 -4.84 -14.37 16.21
CA LYS A 103 -5.73 -15.05 17.17
C LYS A 103 -6.41 -16.29 16.56
N ALA A 104 -6.90 -16.20 15.32
CA ALA A 104 -7.53 -17.32 14.63
C ALA A 104 -6.55 -18.48 14.34
N ALA A 105 -5.31 -18.17 13.93
CA ALA A 105 -4.27 -19.18 13.70
C ALA A 105 -3.86 -19.92 14.99
N ALA A 106 -3.77 -19.21 16.11
CA ALA A 106 -3.47 -19.81 17.42
C ALA A 106 -4.58 -20.75 17.91
N ALA A 107 -5.85 -20.39 17.68
CA ALA A 107 -7.00 -21.25 17.99
C ALA A 107 -7.00 -22.55 17.14
N LYS A 108 -6.69 -22.44 15.84
CA LYS A 108 -6.57 -23.60 14.94
C LYS A 108 -5.46 -24.56 15.37
N LYS A 109 -4.27 -24.03 15.74
CA LYS A 109 -3.16 -24.84 16.29
C LYS A 109 -3.51 -25.54 17.61
N ARG A 110 -4.24 -24.87 18.51
CA ARG A 110 -4.69 -25.46 19.77
C ARG A 110 -5.69 -26.60 19.56
N LYS A 111 -6.66 -26.43 18.66
CA LYS A 111 -7.68 -27.44 18.35
C LYS A 111 -7.07 -28.71 17.75
N ALA A 112 -6.20 -28.56 16.75
CA ALA A 112 -5.49 -29.68 16.12
C ALA A 112 -4.60 -30.46 17.12
N LYS A 113 -3.96 -29.77 18.07
CA LYS A 113 -3.12 -30.40 19.11
C LYS A 113 -3.95 -31.18 20.15
N LEU A 114 -5.20 -30.75 20.39
CA LEU A 114 -6.13 -31.43 21.29
C LEU A 114 -6.69 -32.70 20.64
N GLU A 115 -7.04 -32.63 19.35
CA GLU A 115 -7.55 -33.76 18.56
C GLU A 115 -6.48 -34.86 18.38
N ALA A 116 -5.22 -34.48 18.17
CA ALA A 116 -4.09 -35.44 18.09
C ALA A 116 -3.77 -36.13 19.43
N LYS A 117 -4.02 -35.47 20.57
CA LYS A 117 -3.87 -36.09 21.90
C LYS A 117 -5.00 -37.05 22.25
N GLY A 118 -6.22 -36.79 21.77
CA GLY A 118 -7.38 -37.65 21.99
C GLY A 118 -7.26 -39.01 21.29
N THR A 119 -6.75 -39.02 20.05
CA THR A 119 -6.58 -40.24 19.26
C THR A 119 -5.48 -41.16 19.78
N HIS A 120 -4.39 -40.62 20.34
CA HIS A 120 -3.33 -41.41 20.93
C HIS A 120 -3.77 -42.13 22.23
N LYS A 121 -4.65 -41.51 23.02
CA LYS A 121 -5.13 -42.05 24.30
C LYS A 121 -6.16 -43.18 24.13
N LEU A 122 -6.87 -43.22 23.00
CA LEU A 122 -7.88 -44.25 22.70
C LEU A 122 -7.26 -45.57 22.20
N ARG A 123 -6.03 -45.53 21.68
CA ARG A 123 -5.35 -46.67 21.05
C ARG A 123 -4.46 -47.49 22.00
N GLN A 124 -4.15 -46.98 23.19
CA GLN A 124 -3.40 -47.70 24.24
C GLN A 124 -4.30 -48.47 25.23
N LYS A 125 -5.62 -48.45 25.05
CA LYS A 125 -6.61 -49.11 25.93
C LYS A 125 -7.23 -50.39 25.35
N ARG A 126 -6.68 -50.93 24.27
CA ARG A 126 -7.12 -52.18 23.64
C ARG A 126 -6.11 -53.29 23.87
#